data_AF-A0A925WW02-F1
#
_entry.id   AF-A0A925WW02-F1
#
_cell.length_a   1.000
_cell.length_b   1.000
_cell.length_c   1.000
_cell.angle_alpha   90.00
_cell.angle_beta   90.00
_cell.angle_gamma   90.00
#
_symmetry.space_group_name_H-M   'P 1'
#
loop_
_entity.id
_entity.type
_entity.pdbx_description
1 polymer ?
#
loop_
_entity_poly.entity_id
_entity_poly.type
_entity_poly.pdbx_seq_one_letter_code
_entity_poly.pdbx_strand_id
1 'polypeptide(L)' 'MVLSVVPPVAPLTITLFGPLSVLVNGQPIPHLRSRKAQWLLALLTLRGGRPVQREWLAGTLWPDV' A
#
# COMPACT_ATOMS: atom_id res chain seq x y z
N MET A 1 -4.62 -25.82 -21.98
CA MET A 1 -3.88 -25.44 -20.76
C MET A 1 -3.17 -24.12 -21.04
N VAL A 2 -3.83 -22.99 -20.80
CA VAL A 2 -3.22 -21.66 -21.03
C VAL A 2 -2.30 -21.35 -19.85
N LEU A 3 -1.01 -21.19 -20.11
CA LEU A 3 -0.08 -20.63 -19.13
C LEU A 3 -0.45 -19.16 -18.98
N SER A 4 -1.13 -18.82 -17.88
CA SER A 4 -1.37 -17.43 -17.52
C SER A 4 -0.02 -16.81 -17.18
N VAL A 5 0.62 -16.15 -18.14
CA VAL A 5 1.82 -15.34 -17.88
C VAL A 5 1.37 -14.20 -16.97
N VAL A 6 1.71 -14.28 -15.70
CA VAL A 6 1.55 -13.13 -14.80
C VAL A 6 2.52 -12.08 -15.35
N PRO A 7 2.03 -10.90 -15.78
CA PRO A 7 2.91 -9.85 -16.25
C PRO A 7 3.93 -9.56 -15.15
N PRO A 8 5.20 -9.24 -15.50
CA PRO A 8 6.24 -9.01 -14.52
C PRO A 8 5.77 -7.95 -13.51
N VAL A 9 5.65 -8.36 -12.25
CA VAL A 9 5.26 -7.48 -11.17
C VAL A 9 6.42 -6.54 -10.90
N ALA A 10 6.20 -5.25 -11.11
CA ALA A 10 7.20 -4.23 -10.80
C ALA A 10 7.54 -4.28 -9.30
N PRO A 11 8.82 -4.45 -8.90
CA PRO A 11 9.19 -4.41 -7.49
C PRO A 11 8.74 -3.11 -6.81
N LEU A 12 8.09 -3.28 -5.67
CA LEU A 12 7.59 -2.21 -4.82
C LEU A 12 8.40 -2.18 -3.52
N THR A 13 9.09 -1.08 -3.26
CA THR A 13 9.81 -0.85 -2.01
C THR A 13 9.08 0.21 -1.20
N ILE A 14 8.77 -0.10 0.05
CA ILE A 14 8.09 0.81 0.97
C ILE A 14 8.97 0.97 2.21
N THR A 15 9.38 2.21 2.47
CA THR A 15 10.14 2.57 3.67
C THR A 15 9.20 3.16 4.71
N LEU A 16 9.20 2.57 5.90
CA LEU A 16 8.40 2.97 7.06
C LEU A 16 9.31 3.38 8.24
N PHE A 17 8.73 3.96 9.29
CA PHE A 17 9.45 4.45 10.49
C PHE A 17 10.42 5.60 10.20
N GLY A 18 9.94 6.51 9.35
CA GLY A 18 10.55 7.76 8.90
C GLY A 18 9.55 8.44 7.97
N PRO A 19 9.97 9.35 7.08
CA PRO A 19 9.11 9.79 5.99
C PRO A 19 8.65 8.59 5.15
N LEU A 20 7.35 8.42 4.95
CA LEU A 20 6.83 7.35 4.08
C LEU A 20 7.35 7.58 2.66
N SER A 21 8.16 6.65 2.18
CA SER A 21 8.69 6.65 0.81
C SER A 21 8.27 5.37 0.09
N VAL A 22 7.87 5.51 -1.16
CA VAL A 22 7.40 4.41 -2.00
C VAL A 22 8.12 4.48 -3.33
N LEU A 23 8.79 3.39 -3.69
CA LEU A 23 9.51 3.24 -4.94
C LEU A 23 8.88 2.12 -5.76
N VAL A 24 8.62 2.37 -7.03
CA VAL A 24 8.23 1.34 -8.01
C VAL A 24 9.38 1.24 -9.00
N ASN A 25 9.94 0.04 -9.19
CA ASN A 25 11.14 -0.16 -10.00
C ASN A 25 12.31 0.76 -9.58
N GLY A 26 12.45 1.00 -8.28
CA GLY A 26 13.47 1.91 -7.73
C GLY A 26 13.22 3.40 -7.98
N GLN A 27 12.12 3.78 -8.64
CA GLN A 27 11.76 5.17 -8.89
C GLN A 27 10.68 5.65 -7.91
N PRO A 28 10.80 6.86 -7.35
CA PRO A 28 9.78 7.41 -6.47
C PRO A 28 8.47 7.61 -7.22
N ILE A 29 7.37 7.18 -6.61
CA ILE A 29 6.05 7.48 -7.17
C ILE A 29 5.69 8.95 -6.92
N PRO A 30 4.86 9.57 -7.78
CA PRO A 30 4.27 10.87 -7.49
C PRO A 30 3.59 10.84 -6.11
N HIS A 31 3.71 11.93 -5.36
CA HIS A 31 3.11 12.01 -4.04
C HIS A 31 1.62 11.62 -4.09
N LEU A 32 1.26 10.62 -3.30
CA LEU A 32 -0.12 10.22 -3.08
C LEU A 32 -0.90 11.46 -2.61
N ARG A 33 -1.87 11.91 -3.42
CA ARG A 33 -2.63 13.14 -3.16
C ARG A 33 -3.36 13.14 -1.82
N SER A 34 -3.65 11.95 -1.28
CA SER A 34 -4.32 11.78 0.00
C SER A 34 -3.36 11.21 1.04
N ARG A 35 -3.19 11.95 2.14
CA ARG A 35 -2.50 11.47 3.34
C ARG A 35 -3.13 10.19 3.88
N LYS A 36 -4.44 10.00 3.71
CA LYS A 36 -5.13 8.76 4.12
C LYS A 36 -4.77 7.57 3.23
N ALA A 37 -4.53 7.79 1.93
CA ALA A 37 -4.03 6.73 1.05
C ALA A 37 -2.61 6.28 1.44
N GLN A 38 -1.76 7.21 1.85
CA GLN A 38 -0.43 6.92 2.41
C GLN A 38 -0.53 6.05 3.68
N TRP A 39 -1.38 6.44 4.63
CA TRP A 39 -1.59 5.67 5.86
C TRP A 39 -2.20 4.29 5.61
N LEU A 40 -3.15 4.19 4.69
CA LEU A 40 -3.74 2.92 4.27
C LEU A 40 -2.66 1.97 3.73
N LEU A 41 -1.81 2.45 2.83
CA LEU A 41 -0.73 1.64 2.27
C LEU A 41 0.26 1.20 3.36
N ALA A 42 0.65 2.09 4.26
CA ALA A 42 1.52 1.77 5.38
C ALA A 42 0.93 0.68 6.29
N LEU A 43 -0.35 0.82 6.66
CA LEU A 43 -1.07 -0.17 7.48
C LEU A 43 -1.14 -1.55 6.80
N LEU A 44 -1.49 -1.60 5.52
CA LEU A 44 -1.53 -2.86 4.77
C LEU A 44 -0.15 -3.51 4.68
N THR A 45 0.90 -2.70 4.50
CA THR A 45 2.30 -3.18 4.46
C THR A 45 2.71 -3.81 5.79
N LEU A 46 2.39 -3.15 6.92
CA LEU A 46 2.67 -3.66 8.26
C LEU A 46 1.91 -4.94 8.59
N ARG A 47 0.76 -5.19 7.94
CA ARG A 47 -0.02 -6.43 8.11
C ARG A 47 0.58 -7.61 7.33
N GLY A 48 1.60 -7.39 6.50
CA GLY A 48 2.39 -8.45 5.88
C GLY A 48 1.57 -9.34 4.94
N GLY A 49 0.64 -8.76 4.18
CA GLY A 49 -0.21 -9.50 3.23
C GLY A 49 -1.37 -10.26 3.86
N ARG A 50 -1.61 -10.10 5.17
CA ARG A 50 -2.78 -10.68 5.83
C ARG A 50 -4.05 -9.91 5.44
N PRO A 51 -5.18 -10.60 5.20
CA PRO A 51 -6.45 -9.94 5.00
C PRO A 51 -6.80 -9.01 6.16
N VAL A 52 -7.39 -7.86 5.83
CA VAL A 52 -7.85 -6.86 6.79
C VAL A 52 -9.29 -6.50 6.45
N GLN A 53 -10.16 -6.48 7.46
CA GLN A 53 -11.56 -6.09 7.28
C GLN A 53 -11.64 -4.62 6.87
N ARG A 54 -12.52 -4.32 5.92
CA ARG A 54 -12.70 -2.96 5.41
C ARG A 54 -13.26 -2.03 6.50
N GLU A 55 -14.16 -2.56 7.33
CA GLU A 55 -14.81 -1.85 8.43
C GLU A 55 -13.76 -1.41 9.46
N TRP A 56 -12.80 -2.27 9.76
CA TRP A 56 -11.68 -1.95 10.64
C TRP A 56 -10.77 -0.85 10.05
N LEU A 57 -10.44 -0.94 8.76
CA LEU A 57 -9.66 0.10 8.08
C LEU A 57 -10.40 1.44 8.05
N ALA A 58 -11.71 1.40 7.77
CA ALA A 58 -12.56 2.58 7.76
C ALA A 58 -12.58 3.24 9.15
N GLY A 59 -12.91 2.48 10.21
CA GLY A 59 -12.93 3.01 11.57
C GLY A 59 -11.58 3.51 12.07
N THR A 60 -10.46 2.98 11.56
CA THR A 60 -9.11 3.44 11.93
C THR A 60 -8.69 4.71 11.19
N LEU A 61 -9.03 4.87 9.91
CA LEU A 61 -8.52 5.94 9.04
C LEU A 61 -9.54 7.07 8.78
N TRP A 62 -10.82 6.79 8.95
CA TRP A 62 -11.94 7.71 8.81
C TRP A 62 -12.94 7.43 9.96
N PRO A 63 -12.66 7.88 11.19
CA PRO A 63 -13.57 7.64 12.31
C PRO A 63 -14.90 8.43 12.18
N ASP A 64 -14.93 9.47 11.35
CA ASP A 64 -16.06 10.39 11.18
C ASP A 64 -17.02 10.00 10.04
N VAL A 65 -16.78 8.87 9.34
CA VAL A 65 -17.63 8.39 8.23
C VAL A 65 -18.47 7.19 8.61
#